data_AF-A0A819IN51-F1
#
_entry.id   AF-A0A819IN51-F1
#
_cell.length_a   1.000
_cell.length_b   1.000
_cell.length_c   1.000
_cell.angle_alpha   90.00
_cell.angle_beta   90.00
_cell.angle_gamma   90.00
#
_symmetry.space_group_name_H-M   'P 1'
#
loop_
_entity.id
_entity.type
_entity.pdbx_description
1 polymer ?
#
loop_
_entity_poly.entity_id
_entity_poly.type
_entity_poly.pdbx_seq_one_letter_code
_entity_poly.pdbx_strand_id
1 'polypeptide(L)'
;MREESLRFLPKIPAQPIGYGEAQIILQYMQGNEVPVEWRGTLSNVIYRYGGELREASTIEVKIYNRLERKDTYNVIGIMKGEIEPDRYIALGNHRDSWALGSVDPTSGTATLLEITRVLGQMYKNGFRPRRSLMFCSWGAEEYGLVGSVEYVQEYVKVLGARMVSYLNVDVAVEGNHTVSINTSPMLYDVIVKAAKMVPSAYDPVGQTVYDKWMKVNRNNRTNEPNMIYGLGSASDYYAFDQLVGSSNVDITYSYNVVDHGNISSYPLYHTSYEVFSMMKKFMDPHFTAHRTIGQLWGVLALLLSETSVLPFNVTRYTTALMQAMNSLKPKDPAVLDPLRNAINDFGTATQDFVARLKSLDFENPYDIRAYNDQLLQLERAFQNPLGQGGDYTDLKHVVYAPAKINVYAADGFPSLSDAIISDDSREIANQIAIATYFVRGALSTLKEFNNFFS
;
A
#
# COMPACT_ATOMS: atom_id res chain seq x y z
N MET A 1 -1.02 0.68 23.11
CA MET A 1 -2.23 -0.18 22.97
C MET A 1 -3.27 0.23 24.00
N ARG A 2 -4.48 0.61 23.54
CA ARG A 2 -5.63 0.91 24.39
C ARG A 2 -6.24 -0.40 24.92
N GLU A 3 -6.90 -0.40 26.07
CA GLU A 3 -7.52 -1.62 26.65
C GLU A 3 -8.51 -2.27 25.67
N GLU A 4 -9.21 -1.47 24.88
CA GLU A 4 -10.15 -1.92 23.86
C GLU A 4 -9.51 -2.77 22.75
N SER A 5 -8.20 -2.66 22.52
CA SER A 5 -7.51 -3.44 21.49
C SER A 5 -7.18 -4.87 21.96
N LEU A 6 -7.22 -5.15 23.27
CA LEU A 6 -6.93 -6.49 23.81
C LEU A 6 -7.93 -7.54 23.31
N ARG A 7 -9.15 -7.12 22.94
CA ARG A 7 -10.19 -8.02 22.41
C ARG A 7 -9.82 -8.64 21.06
N PHE A 8 -8.86 -8.04 20.33
CA PHE A 8 -8.39 -8.50 19.04
C PHE A 8 -7.22 -9.48 19.11
N LEU A 9 -6.67 -9.71 20.31
CA LEU A 9 -5.58 -10.67 20.46
C LEU A 9 -6.07 -12.11 20.20
N PRO A 10 -5.23 -12.98 19.60
CA PRO A 10 -5.56 -14.38 19.43
C PRO A 10 -5.94 -15.04 20.76
N LYS A 11 -7.04 -15.80 20.74
CA LYS A 11 -7.57 -16.50 21.92
C LYS A 11 -7.01 -17.92 22.10
N ILE A 12 -6.19 -18.36 21.16
CA ILE A 12 -5.51 -19.65 21.18
C ILE A 12 -4.01 -19.46 21.02
N PRO A 13 -3.17 -20.32 21.64
CA PRO A 13 -1.72 -20.31 21.42
C PRO A 13 -1.38 -20.54 19.95
N ALA A 14 -0.39 -19.80 19.44
CA ALA A 14 0.15 -19.96 18.09
C ALA A 14 1.68 -19.91 18.13
N GLN A 15 2.34 -20.84 17.42
CA GLN A 15 3.79 -20.97 17.38
C GLN A 15 4.24 -21.32 15.95
N PRO A 16 5.07 -20.50 15.30
CA PRO A 16 5.71 -20.89 14.04
C PRO A 16 6.76 -21.97 14.30
N ILE A 17 6.92 -22.88 13.32
CA ILE A 17 7.94 -23.94 13.34
C ILE A 17 8.65 -24.01 11.99
N GLY A 18 9.88 -24.53 11.99
CA GLY A 18 10.60 -24.83 10.77
C GLY A 18 9.94 -25.95 9.97
N TYR A 19 10.20 -26.00 8.66
CA TYR A 19 9.66 -27.04 7.81
C TYR A 19 10.20 -28.44 8.16
N GLY A 20 11.36 -28.53 8.84
CA GLY A 20 11.92 -29.79 9.34
C GLY A 20 11.08 -30.40 10.44
N GLU A 21 10.70 -29.60 11.45
CA GLU A 21 9.77 -30.02 12.50
C GLU A 21 8.37 -30.31 11.92
N ALA A 22 7.90 -29.49 10.97
CA ALA A 22 6.64 -29.73 10.29
C ALA A 22 6.64 -31.07 9.54
N GLN A 23 7.74 -31.43 8.89
CA GLN A 23 7.90 -32.72 8.21
C GLN A 23 7.72 -33.90 9.17
N ILE A 24 8.34 -33.83 10.36
CA ILE A 24 8.19 -34.86 11.40
C ILE A 24 6.73 -34.98 11.82
N ILE A 25 6.07 -33.87 12.14
CA ILE A 25 4.66 -33.86 12.55
C ILE A 25 3.77 -34.47 11.47
N LEU A 26 3.93 -34.03 10.21
CA LEU A 26 3.13 -34.50 9.08
C LEU A 26 3.36 -35.99 8.77
N GLN A 27 4.54 -36.53 9.03
CA GLN A 27 4.83 -37.98 8.88
C GLN A 27 4.08 -38.83 9.92
N TYR A 28 3.83 -38.28 11.10
CA TYR A 28 3.08 -38.93 12.18
C TYR A 28 1.57 -38.80 12.04
N MET A 29 1.08 -37.85 11.22
CA MET A 29 -0.36 -37.69 10.99
C MET A 29 -0.97 -38.95 10.37
N GLN A 30 -2.13 -39.34 10.90
CA GLN A 30 -3.01 -40.37 10.37
C GLN A 30 -4.26 -39.73 9.76
N GLY A 31 -5.23 -40.57 9.36
CA GLY A 31 -6.44 -40.12 8.68
C GLY A 31 -6.32 -40.11 7.17
N ASN A 32 -7.24 -39.39 6.53
CA ASN A 32 -7.40 -39.38 5.08
C ASN A 32 -6.33 -38.52 4.42
N GLU A 33 -5.93 -38.90 3.20
CA GLU A 33 -5.07 -38.04 2.40
C GLU A 33 -5.78 -36.76 2.02
N VAL A 34 -5.05 -35.65 2.06
CA VAL A 34 -5.57 -34.38 1.57
C VAL A 34 -5.71 -34.41 0.04
N PRO A 35 -6.64 -33.63 -0.51
CA PRO A 35 -6.70 -33.35 -1.95
C PRO A 35 -5.36 -32.86 -2.51
N VAL A 36 -5.13 -33.06 -3.80
CA VAL A 36 -3.83 -32.76 -4.44
C VAL A 36 -3.45 -31.29 -4.28
N GLU A 37 -4.42 -30.40 -4.36
CA GLU A 37 -4.28 -28.95 -4.23
C GLU A 37 -3.86 -28.48 -2.82
N TRP A 38 -3.97 -29.32 -1.79
CA TRP A 38 -3.53 -29.02 -0.42
C TRP A 38 -2.12 -29.53 -0.12
N ARG A 39 -1.54 -30.33 -1.02
CA ARG A 39 -0.24 -30.97 -0.79
C ARG A 39 0.88 -29.95 -0.93
N GLY A 40 1.79 -29.93 0.04
CA GLY A 40 3.07 -29.23 -0.07
C GLY A 40 4.13 -30.07 -0.79
N THR A 41 5.38 -29.61 -0.72
CA THR A 41 6.52 -30.22 -1.45
C THR A 41 7.53 -30.95 -0.55
N LEU A 42 7.17 -31.23 0.72
CA LEU A 42 8.06 -31.94 1.64
C LEU A 42 8.27 -33.38 1.15
N SER A 43 9.53 -33.79 1.10
CA SER A 43 9.91 -35.14 0.69
C SER A 43 9.55 -36.17 1.77
N ASN A 44 9.16 -37.38 1.35
CA ASN A 44 8.78 -38.47 2.24
C ASN A 44 7.63 -38.13 3.21
N VAL A 45 6.68 -37.27 2.77
CA VAL A 45 5.46 -36.94 3.50
C VAL A 45 4.26 -37.31 2.65
N ILE A 46 3.33 -38.08 3.21
CA ILE A 46 1.98 -38.18 2.67
C ILE A 46 1.12 -37.23 3.49
N TYR A 47 0.68 -36.13 2.86
CA TYR A 47 -0.13 -35.13 3.53
C TYR A 47 -1.50 -35.70 3.87
N ARG A 48 -1.82 -35.73 5.16
CA ARG A 48 -3.08 -36.25 5.70
C ARG A 48 -3.77 -35.19 6.54
N TYR A 49 -5.08 -35.29 6.65
CA TYR A 49 -5.87 -34.51 7.60
C TYR A 49 -6.61 -35.45 8.55
N GLY A 50 -6.82 -34.96 9.78
CA GLY A 50 -7.33 -35.74 10.90
C GLY A 50 -6.67 -35.29 12.20
N GLY A 51 -7.21 -35.72 13.33
CA GLY A 51 -6.66 -35.44 14.66
C GLY A 51 -5.78 -36.56 15.22
N GLU A 52 -5.70 -37.70 14.54
CA GLU A 52 -5.00 -38.89 15.02
C GLU A 52 -3.53 -38.89 14.61
N LEU A 53 -2.67 -39.26 15.54
CA LEU A 53 -1.25 -39.47 15.29
C LEU A 53 -0.91 -40.95 15.48
N ARG A 54 0.15 -41.40 14.80
CA ARG A 54 0.68 -42.76 15.00
C ARG A 54 1.00 -43.01 16.47
N GLU A 55 0.87 -44.28 16.87
CA GLU A 55 1.26 -44.75 18.20
C GLU A 55 0.49 -44.06 19.35
N ALA A 56 -0.71 -43.54 19.07
CA ALA A 56 -1.51 -42.77 20.03
C ALA A 56 -0.73 -41.58 20.65
N SER A 57 0.17 -40.99 19.87
CA SER A 57 0.98 -39.84 20.27
C SER A 57 0.14 -38.56 20.39
N THR A 58 0.67 -37.58 21.13
CA THR A 58 0.07 -36.24 21.27
C THR A 58 1.10 -35.15 21.02
N ILE A 59 0.67 -33.98 20.53
CA ILE A 59 1.52 -32.78 20.40
C ILE A 59 1.22 -31.85 21.57
N GLU A 60 2.26 -31.45 22.30
CA GLU A 60 2.17 -30.47 23.38
C GLU A 60 2.80 -29.15 22.92
N VAL A 61 2.03 -28.06 22.96
CA VAL A 61 2.50 -26.71 22.62
C VAL A 61 2.60 -25.87 23.90
N LYS A 62 3.82 -25.57 24.33
CA LYS A 62 4.10 -24.73 25.51
C LYS A 62 4.55 -23.35 25.09
N ILE A 63 3.73 -22.32 25.37
CA ILE A 63 4.02 -20.92 25.06
C ILE A 63 4.15 -20.13 26.36
N TYR A 64 5.21 -19.31 26.46
CA TYR A 64 5.51 -18.49 27.64
C TYR A 64 5.63 -16.99 27.30
N ASN A 65 5.15 -16.58 26.13
CA ASN A 65 5.15 -15.19 25.68
C ASN A 65 4.37 -14.31 26.66
N ARG A 66 4.82 -13.06 26.82
CA ARG A 66 4.23 -12.09 27.75
C ARG A 66 3.90 -10.80 27.02
N LEU A 67 2.77 -10.21 27.37
CA LEU A 67 2.44 -8.84 26.96
C LEU A 67 3.21 -7.88 27.86
N GLU A 68 4.06 -7.04 27.27
CA GLU A 68 4.81 -6.02 27.98
C GLU A 68 4.58 -4.66 27.34
N ARG A 69 4.47 -3.62 28.17
CA ARG A 69 4.52 -2.24 27.70
C ARG A 69 5.98 -1.86 27.46
N LYS A 70 6.28 -1.39 26.26
CA LYS A 70 7.60 -0.88 25.86
C LYS A 70 7.44 0.48 25.19
N ASP A 71 8.47 1.30 25.33
CA ASP A 71 8.58 2.54 24.56
C ASP A 71 9.09 2.21 23.16
N THR A 72 8.49 2.82 22.15
CA THR A 72 8.94 2.80 20.75
C THR A 72 9.13 4.23 20.27
N TYR A 73 9.98 4.42 19.26
CA TYR A 73 10.41 5.75 18.82
C TYR A 73 10.28 5.87 17.31
N ASN A 74 9.50 6.86 16.87
CA ASN A 74 9.53 7.34 15.50
C ASN A 74 10.60 8.43 15.36
N VAL A 75 11.23 8.53 14.20
CA VAL A 75 12.12 9.65 13.85
C VAL A 75 11.53 10.39 12.65
N ILE A 76 11.17 11.66 12.86
CA ILE A 76 10.54 12.50 11.84
C ILE A 76 11.46 13.69 11.53
N GLY A 77 11.96 13.74 10.29
CA GLY A 77 12.69 14.89 9.76
C GLY A 77 11.82 15.68 8.79
N ILE A 78 11.88 17.02 8.82
CA ILE A 78 11.11 17.86 7.88
C ILE A 78 12.04 18.83 7.17
N MET A 79 12.03 18.78 5.84
CA MET A 79 12.57 19.81 4.97
C MET A 79 11.43 20.74 4.59
N LYS A 80 11.39 21.93 5.21
CA LYS A 80 10.32 22.91 5.02
C LYS A 80 10.29 23.44 3.58
N GLY A 81 9.11 23.41 2.95
CA GLY A 81 8.86 23.98 1.64
C GLY A 81 8.86 25.51 1.65
N GLU A 82 9.17 26.12 0.51
CA GLU A 82 9.30 27.58 0.39
C GLU A 82 7.96 28.28 0.09
N ILE A 83 7.13 27.69 -0.78
CA ILE A 83 5.88 28.31 -1.26
C ILE A 83 4.65 27.74 -0.57
N GLU A 84 4.62 26.41 -0.39
CA GLU A 84 3.52 25.67 0.25
C GLU A 84 4.07 24.85 1.43
N PRO A 85 4.62 25.51 2.48
CA PRO A 85 5.20 24.81 3.64
C PRO A 85 4.18 23.97 4.41
N ASP A 86 2.89 24.24 4.23
CA ASP A 86 1.76 23.53 4.82
C ASP A 86 1.25 22.37 3.95
N ARG A 87 1.99 21.96 2.91
CA ARG A 87 1.70 20.76 2.11
C ARG A 87 2.81 19.74 2.32
N TYR A 88 2.44 18.53 2.71
CA TYR A 88 3.39 17.49 3.11
C TYR A 88 3.44 16.33 2.13
N ILE A 89 4.63 15.99 1.69
CA ILE A 89 4.92 14.72 0.99
C ILE A 89 5.84 13.93 1.91
N ALA A 90 5.38 12.78 2.38
CA ALA A 90 6.13 11.97 3.32
C ALA A 90 6.80 10.80 2.59
N LEU A 91 8.08 10.58 2.88
CA LEU A 91 8.84 9.40 2.51
C LEU A 91 9.00 8.57 3.78
N GLY A 92 8.42 7.38 3.83
CA GLY A 92 8.40 6.54 5.02
C GLY A 92 8.93 5.12 4.81
N ASN A 93 9.50 4.59 5.89
CA ASN A 93 10.00 3.23 6.04
C ASN A 93 10.04 2.89 7.54
N HIS A 94 9.69 1.67 7.95
CA HIS A 94 9.90 1.24 9.33
C HIS A 94 11.34 0.80 9.60
N ARG A 95 11.73 0.71 10.87
CA ARG A 95 13.13 0.51 11.28
C ARG A 95 13.33 -0.69 12.19
N ASP A 96 12.30 -1.12 12.90
CA ASP A 96 12.36 -2.34 13.69
C ASP A 96 12.36 -3.58 12.78
N SER A 97 12.87 -4.69 13.29
CA SER A 97 12.82 -5.96 12.57
C SER A 97 12.73 -7.11 13.56
N TRP A 98 12.23 -8.26 13.12
CA TRP A 98 12.20 -9.46 13.96
C TRP A 98 13.59 -9.94 14.41
N ALA A 99 14.60 -9.81 13.53
CA ALA A 99 15.97 -10.25 13.81
C ALA A 99 16.99 -9.21 13.34
N LEU A 100 17.70 -9.47 12.24
CA LEU A 100 18.65 -8.52 11.65
C LEU A 100 18.05 -7.73 10.48
N GLY A 101 16.98 -8.24 9.88
CA GLY A 101 16.12 -7.50 8.95
C GLY A 101 16.83 -6.89 7.75
N SER A 102 17.84 -7.57 7.18
CA SER A 102 18.64 -6.98 6.09
C SER A 102 17.85 -6.68 4.81
N VAL A 103 16.71 -7.34 4.63
CA VAL A 103 15.73 -7.07 3.57
C VAL A 103 14.60 -6.25 4.20
N ASP A 104 13.80 -6.86 5.08
CA ASP A 104 12.72 -6.22 5.83
C ASP A 104 13.20 -5.71 7.20
N PRO A 105 13.27 -4.39 7.45
CA PRO A 105 13.07 -3.25 6.54
C PRO A 105 14.39 -2.58 6.13
N THR A 106 15.54 -3.10 6.58
CA THR A 106 16.80 -2.35 6.55
C THR A 106 17.23 -1.99 5.12
N SER A 107 16.74 -2.71 4.10
CA SER A 107 16.91 -2.34 2.70
C SER A 107 16.23 -1.00 2.36
N GLY A 108 15.00 -0.78 2.82
CA GLY A 108 14.29 0.50 2.73
C GLY A 108 14.91 1.56 3.63
N THR A 109 15.35 1.20 4.85
CA THR A 109 15.98 2.16 5.77
C THR A 109 17.27 2.74 5.17
N ALA A 110 18.11 1.89 4.58
CA ALA A 110 19.32 2.32 3.89
C ALA A 110 18.99 3.27 2.73
N THR A 111 17.94 2.96 1.99
CA THR A 111 17.46 3.78 0.86
C THR A 111 16.92 5.13 1.33
N LEU A 112 16.11 5.16 2.40
CA LEU A 112 15.58 6.38 3.01
C LEU A 112 16.72 7.30 3.49
N LEU A 113 17.73 6.73 4.17
CA LEU A 113 18.90 7.48 4.63
C LEU A 113 19.67 8.11 3.47
N GLU A 114 19.88 7.38 2.36
CA GLU A 114 20.60 7.90 1.20
C GLU A 114 19.83 9.01 0.48
N ILE A 115 18.51 8.86 0.28
CA ILE A 115 17.68 9.93 -0.31
C ILE A 115 17.69 11.16 0.59
N THR A 116 17.53 10.98 1.90
CA THR A 116 17.58 12.07 2.88
C THR A 116 18.93 12.78 2.83
N ARG A 117 20.04 12.04 2.72
CA ARG A 117 21.39 12.60 2.56
C ARG A 117 21.50 13.42 1.29
N VAL A 118 21.08 12.89 0.15
CA VAL A 118 21.17 13.57 -1.16
C VAL A 118 20.31 14.84 -1.19
N LEU A 119 19.05 14.76 -0.79
CA LEU A 119 18.16 15.92 -0.72
C LEU A 119 18.67 16.95 0.30
N GLY A 120 19.20 16.49 1.44
CA GLY A 120 19.83 17.36 2.42
C GLY A 120 21.05 18.11 1.87
N GLN A 121 21.86 17.49 1.01
CA GLN A 121 22.96 18.16 0.31
C GLN A 121 22.45 19.16 -0.72
N MET A 122 21.42 18.81 -1.51
CA MET A 122 20.77 19.76 -2.42
C MET A 122 20.27 20.98 -1.65
N TYR A 123 19.62 20.75 -0.51
CA TYR A 123 19.12 21.82 0.35
C TYR A 123 20.24 22.74 0.87
N LYS A 124 21.36 22.17 1.31
CA LYS A 124 22.55 22.96 1.70
C LYS A 124 23.11 23.77 0.53
N ASN A 125 22.96 23.29 -0.70
CA ASN A 125 23.39 23.95 -1.93
C ASN A 125 22.34 24.90 -2.53
N GLY A 126 21.30 25.26 -1.77
CA GLY A 126 20.33 26.29 -2.15
C GLY A 126 19.02 25.79 -2.73
N PHE A 127 18.88 24.48 -2.98
CA PHE A 127 17.57 23.91 -3.37
C PHE A 127 16.54 24.12 -2.25
N ARG A 128 15.35 24.57 -2.59
CA ARG A 128 14.21 24.69 -1.68
C ARG A 128 13.00 24.06 -2.35
N PRO A 129 12.40 23.02 -1.78
CA PRO A 129 11.25 22.43 -2.43
C PRO A 129 10.04 23.38 -2.32
N ARG A 130 9.13 23.39 -3.30
CA ARG A 130 7.90 24.18 -3.21
C ARG A 130 7.04 23.70 -2.03
N ARG A 131 6.89 22.38 -1.86
CA ARG A 131 6.17 21.72 -0.75
C ARG A 131 7.11 21.13 0.28
N SER A 132 6.66 20.95 1.51
CA SER A 132 7.48 20.35 2.57
C SER A 132 7.65 18.84 2.35
N LEU A 133 8.89 18.36 2.45
CA LEU A 133 9.21 16.93 2.47
C LEU A 133 9.35 16.46 3.91
N MET A 134 8.67 15.38 4.26
CA MET A 134 8.77 14.70 5.55
C MET A 134 9.49 13.37 5.36
N PHE A 135 10.45 13.05 6.22
CA PHE A 135 11.17 11.78 6.23
C PHE A 135 10.81 11.05 7.52
N CYS A 136 10.20 9.89 7.38
CA CYS A 136 9.61 9.16 8.49
C CYS A 136 10.29 7.81 8.66
N SER A 137 10.90 7.59 9.82
CA SER A 137 11.43 6.28 10.20
C SER A 137 10.60 5.74 11.36
N TRP A 138 9.70 4.81 11.05
CA TRP A 138 8.71 4.28 11.98
C TRP A 138 9.32 3.20 12.88
N GLY A 139 8.76 3.03 14.08
CA GLY A 139 9.13 1.95 14.98
C GLY A 139 7.93 1.13 15.40
N ALA A 140 8.15 -0.13 15.74
CA ALA A 140 7.12 -1.12 16.07
C ALA A 140 6.11 -1.38 14.94
N GLU A 141 6.57 -1.40 13.68
CA GLU A 141 5.75 -1.82 12.54
C GLU A 141 5.42 -3.31 12.62
N GLU A 142 6.41 -4.13 12.96
CA GLU A 142 6.28 -5.60 13.02
C GLU A 142 5.30 -6.07 14.12
N TYR A 143 4.98 -5.16 15.04
CA TYR A 143 4.03 -5.35 16.12
C TYR A 143 2.63 -4.80 15.79
N GLY A 144 2.34 -4.55 14.50
CA GLY A 144 1.04 -4.10 14.00
C GLY A 144 0.99 -2.61 13.69
N LEU A 145 1.98 -2.11 12.94
CA LEU A 145 2.03 -0.74 12.41
C LEU A 145 2.01 0.35 13.52
N VAL A 146 2.45 0.01 14.73
CA VAL A 146 2.17 0.80 15.93
C VAL A 146 2.73 2.22 15.80
N GLY A 147 3.96 2.36 15.30
CA GLY A 147 4.61 3.67 15.15
C GLY A 147 3.86 4.61 14.21
N SER A 148 3.57 4.15 12.99
CA SER A 148 2.88 4.97 11.98
C SER A 148 1.43 5.23 12.35
N VAL A 149 0.71 4.21 12.86
CA VAL A 149 -0.70 4.36 13.29
C VAL A 149 -0.83 5.36 14.43
N GLU A 150 -0.04 5.25 15.51
CA GLU A 150 -0.15 6.17 16.65
C GLU A 150 0.22 7.61 16.24
N TYR A 151 1.26 7.78 15.38
CA TYR A 151 1.61 9.10 14.85
C TYR A 151 0.48 9.70 14.00
N VAL A 152 -0.10 8.93 13.10
CA VAL A 152 -1.20 9.41 12.26
C VAL A 152 -2.42 9.72 13.12
N GLN A 153 -2.76 8.92 14.12
CA GLN A 153 -3.86 9.19 15.05
C GLN A 153 -3.66 10.49 15.84
N GLU A 154 -2.44 10.72 16.34
CA GLU A 154 -2.09 11.95 17.06
C GLU A 154 -2.24 13.19 16.17
N TYR A 155 -1.80 13.11 14.92
CA TYR A 155 -1.76 14.24 13.98
C TYR A 155 -2.85 14.22 12.91
N VAL A 156 -3.90 13.41 13.07
CA VAL A 156 -4.90 13.12 12.02
C VAL A 156 -5.55 14.39 11.45
N LYS A 157 -5.80 15.40 12.28
CA LYS A 157 -6.36 16.68 11.83
C LYS A 157 -5.40 17.47 10.95
N VAL A 158 -4.11 17.47 11.31
CA VAL A 158 -3.07 18.19 10.56
C VAL A 158 -2.81 17.46 9.25
N LEU A 159 -2.62 16.15 9.28
CA LEU A 159 -2.40 15.32 8.10
C LEU A 159 -3.63 15.33 7.18
N GLY A 160 -4.84 15.22 7.75
CA GLY A 160 -6.11 15.34 7.02
C GLY A 160 -6.25 16.66 6.26
N ALA A 161 -5.67 17.76 6.73
CA ALA A 161 -5.74 19.04 6.04
C ALA A 161 -4.56 19.29 5.07
N ARG A 162 -3.40 18.64 5.30
CA ARG A 162 -2.11 19.06 4.70
C ARG A 162 -1.38 17.99 3.90
N MET A 163 -1.72 16.73 4.10
CA MET A 163 -1.06 15.61 3.44
C MET A 163 -1.33 15.64 1.94
N VAL A 164 -0.27 15.59 1.14
CA VAL A 164 -0.35 15.45 -0.31
C VAL A 164 -0.27 13.98 -0.68
N SER A 165 0.79 13.30 -0.25
CA SER A 165 0.99 11.88 -0.55
C SER A 165 2.01 11.23 0.37
N TYR A 166 1.75 9.98 0.78
CA TYR A 166 2.71 9.14 1.49
C TYR A 166 3.38 8.15 0.53
N LEU A 167 4.71 8.18 0.48
CA LEU A 167 5.55 7.37 -0.39
C LEU A 167 6.28 6.33 0.47
N ASN A 168 5.83 5.09 0.44
CA ASN A 168 6.39 3.99 1.22
C ASN A 168 7.45 3.22 0.43
N VAL A 169 8.56 2.93 1.09
CA VAL A 169 9.50 1.88 0.67
C VAL A 169 9.89 1.13 1.93
N ASP A 170 9.19 0.04 2.18
CA ASP A 170 9.47 -0.87 3.29
C ASP A 170 10.68 -1.75 2.95
N VAL A 171 10.45 -2.74 2.10
CA VAL A 171 11.49 -3.53 1.46
C VAL A 171 11.85 -2.87 0.13
N ALA A 172 13.04 -2.30 0.03
CA ALA A 172 13.52 -1.72 -1.23
C ALA A 172 13.77 -2.81 -2.28
N VAL A 173 14.33 -3.95 -1.88
CA VAL A 173 14.72 -5.03 -2.79
C VAL A 173 14.47 -6.39 -2.17
N GLU A 174 13.46 -7.09 -2.68
CA GLU A 174 13.16 -8.49 -2.36
C GLU A 174 13.48 -9.45 -3.52
N GLY A 175 13.87 -8.92 -4.67
CA GLY A 175 14.27 -9.70 -5.83
C GLY A 175 14.99 -8.86 -6.88
N ASN A 176 15.25 -9.46 -8.04
CA ASN A 176 16.10 -8.86 -9.09
C ASN A 176 15.43 -8.81 -10.47
N HIS A 177 14.11 -8.95 -10.54
CA HIS A 177 13.37 -8.98 -11.80
C HIS A 177 12.94 -7.58 -12.26
N THR A 178 12.01 -6.93 -11.57
CA THR A 178 11.47 -5.60 -11.94
C THR A 178 10.84 -4.92 -10.73
N VAL A 179 10.50 -3.64 -10.85
CA VAL A 179 9.70 -2.95 -9.84
C VAL A 179 8.29 -3.54 -9.72
N SER A 180 7.80 -3.66 -8.49
CA SER A 180 6.40 -3.95 -8.14
C SER A 180 5.86 -2.75 -7.37
N ILE A 181 4.69 -2.26 -7.75
CA ILE A 181 4.11 -1.03 -7.20
C ILE A 181 2.62 -1.22 -6.93
N ASN A 182 2.23 -0.93 -5.69
CA ASN A 182 0.86 -0.76 -5.25
C ASN A 182 0.61 0.72 -5.02
N THR A 183 -0.51 1.27 -5.49
CA THR A 183 -0.71 2.72 -5.47
C THR A 183 -2.19 3.14 -5.48
N SER A 184 -2.47 4.31 -4.93
CA SER A 184 -3.70 5.04 -5.22
C SER A 184 -3.76 5.38 -6.73
N PRO A 185 -4.94 5.30 -7.39
CA PRO A 185 -5.05 5.46 -8.85
C PRO A 185 -4.50 6.79 -9.38
N MET A 186 -4.64 7.87 -8.61
CA MET A 186 -4.24 9.22 -9.02
C MET A 186 -2.74 9.40 -9.22
N LEU A 187 -1.92 8.56 -8.60
CA LEU A 187 -0.45 8.62 -8.69
C LEU A 187 0.11 7.88 -9.91
N TYR A 188 -0.71 7.08 -10.61
CA TYR A 188 -0.25 6.20 -11.69
C TYR A 188 0.63 6.93 -12.71
N ASP A 189 0.16 8.06 -13.24
CA ASP A 189 0.85 8.78 -14.31
C ASP A 189 2.18 9.42 -13.84
N VAL A 190 2.23 9.94 -12.61
CA VAL A 190 3.47 10.53 -12.06
C VAL A 190 4.49 9.44 -11.75
N ILE A 191 4.06 8.24 -11.34
CA ILE A 191 4.94 7.08 -11.17
C ILE A 191 5.48 6.63 -12.52
N VAL A 192 4.65 6.52 -13.55
CA VAL A 192 5.09 6.22 -14.93
C VAL A 192 6.09 7.27 -15.43
N LYS A 193 5.83 8.56 -15.16
CA LYS A 193 6.75 9.65 -15.51
C LYS A 193 8.08 9.50 -14.80
N ALA A 194 8.10 9.19 -13.50
CA ALA A 194 9.31 8.95 -12.74
C ALA A 194 10.08 7.72 -13.29
N ALA A 195 9.39 6.63 -13.59
CA ALA A 195 9.99 5.40 -14.14
C ALA A 195 10.66 5.62 -15.51
N LYS A 196 10.17 6.57 -16.33
CA LYS A 196 10.80 6.97 -17.60
C LYS A 196 12.06 7.81 -17.41
N MET A 197 12.28 8.38 -16.22
CA MET A 197 13.45 9.23 -15.92
C MET A 197 14.57 8.46 -15.22
N VAL A 198 14.29 7.24 -14.74
CA VAL A 198 15.20 6.47 -13.89
C VAL A 198 15.80 5.32 -14.69
N PRO A 199 17.14 5.15 -14.68
CA PRO A 199 17.79 4.00 -15.29
C PRO A 199 17.34 2.68 -14.67
N SER A 200 17.15 1.67 -15.52
CA SER A 200 16.82 0.32 -15.06
C SER A 200 18.01 -0.36 -14.38
N ALA A 201 17.74 -1.15 -13.35
CA ALA A 201 18.75 -2.01 -12.73
C ALA A 201 19.02 -3.26 -13.58
N TYR A 202 20.29 -3.63 -13.67
CA TYR A 202 20.80 -4.83 -14.38
C TYR A 202 20.64 -4.85 -15.91
N ASP A 203 20.14 -3.77 -16.51
CA ASP A 203 19.95 -3.66 -17.95
C ASP A 203 21.02 -2.76 -18.61
N PRO A 204 21.20 -2.84 -19.94
CA PRO A 204 22.09 -1.96 -20.69
C PRO A 204 21.83 -0.47 -20.43
N VAL A 205 22.91 0.32 -20.48
CA VAL A 205 22.85 1.79 -20.36
C VAL A 205 21.86 2.37 -21.37
N GLY A 206 21.00 3.26 -20.88
CA GLY A 206 19.96 3.92 -21.67
C GLY A 206 18.57 3.30 -21.52
N GLN A 207 18.44 2.07 -21.00
CA GLN A 207 17.14 1.53 -20.62
C GLN A 207 16.64 2.14 -19.30
N THR A 208 15.37 2.49 -19.27
CA THR A 208 14.70 3.05 -18.10
C THR A 208 13.92 1.98 -17.34
N VAL A 209 13.56 2.27 -16.09
CA VAL A 209 12.65 1.41 -15.30
C VAL A 209 11.37 1.14 -16.09
N TYR A 210 10.83 2.16 -16.76
CA TYR A 210 9.65 2.02 -17.60
C TYR A 210 9.85 1.01 -18.75
N ASP A 211 10.98 1.06 -19.45
CA ASP A 211 11.25 0.16 -20.58
C ASP A 211 11.30 -1.30 -20.14
N LYS A 212 12.01 -1.58 -19.02
CA LYS A 212 12.05 -2.92 -18.44
C LYS A 212 10.66 -3.37 -18.00
N TRP A 213 9.95 -2.51 -17.27
CA TRP A 213 8.63 -2.82 -16.74
C TRP A 213 7.62 -3.16 -17.85
N MET A 214 7.60 -2.40 -18.94
CA MET A 214 6.78 -2.68 -20.11
C MET A 214 7.15 -3.99 -20.83
N LYS A 215 8.40 -4.43 -20.71
CA LYS A 215 8.85 -5.69 -21.29
C LYS A 215 8.43 -6.90 -20.47
N VAL A 216 8.50 -6.81 -19.13
CA VAL A 216 8.41 -7.98 -18.26
C VAL A 216 7.18 -8.03 -17.35
N ASN A 217 6.50 -6.91 -17.11
CA ASN A 217 5.30 -6.83 -16.26
C ASN A 217 4.33 -5.76 -16.79
N ARG A 218 3.88 -5.95 -18.03
CA ARG A 218 2.90 -5.10 -18.71
C ARG A 218 1.48 -5.61 -18.50
N ASN A 219 0.56 -4.70 -18.23
CA ASN A 219 -0.86 -5.01 -18.29
C ASN A 219 -1.31 -5.13 -19.75
N ASN A 220 -1.60 -6.35 -20.21
CA ASN A 220 -1.98 -6.59 -21.61
C ASN A 220 -3.34 -5.99 -22.01
N ARG A 221 -4.19 -5.59 -21.05
CA ARG A 221 -5.49 -4.95 -21.35
C ARG A 221 -5.33 -3.46 -21.64
N THR A 222 -4.49 -2.77 -20.89
CA THR A 222 -4.28 -1.32 -21.03
C THR A 222 -3.06 -0.99 -21.89
N ASN A 223 -2.15 -1.95 -22.10
CA ASN A 223 -0.84 -1.73 -22.72
C ASN A 223 -0.01 -0.69 -21.96
N GLU A 224 -0.05 -0.75 -20.63
CA GLU A 224 0.69 0.12 -19.72
C GLU A 224 1.39 -0.73 -18.63
N PRO A 225 2.31 -0.16 -17.82
CA PRO A 225 2.93 -0.88 -16.72
C PRO A 225 1.89 -1.45 -15.74
N ASN A 226 2.05 -2.70 -15.34
CA ASN A 226 1.12 -3.33 -14.41
C ASN A 226 1.38 -2.81 -12.98
N MET A 227 0.45 -1.99 -12.47
CA MET A 227 0.40 -1.55 -11.07
C MET A 227 -0.88 -2.06 -10.44
N ILE A 228 -0.84 -2.34 -9.14
CA ILE A 228 -2.02 -2.73 -8.38
C ILE A 228 -2.66 -1.46 -7.80
N TYR A 229 -3.96 -1.28 -8.03
CA TYR A 229 -4.72 -0.20 -7.41
C TYR A 229 -5.19 -0.60 -6.02
N GLY A 230 -5.00 0.31 -5.06
CA GLY A 230 -5.33 0.07 -3.67
C GLY A 230 -4.14 -0.48 -2.89
N LEU A 231 -4.15 -0.19 -1.60
CA LEU A 231 -3.11 -0.56 -0.64
C LEU A 231 -3.79 -1.27 0.54
N GLY A 232 -3.26 -2.43 0.93
CA GLY A 232 -3.81 -3.25 2.02
C GLY A 232 -3.38 -2.75 3.40
N SER A 233 -3.11 -3.66 4.33
CA SER A 233 -2.50 -3.33 5.63
C SER A 233 -1.09 -3.87 5.79
N ALA A 234 -0.37 -4.12 4.69
CA ALA A 234 0.91 -4.82 4.74
C ALA A 234 2.09 -3.96 5.20
N SER A 235 1.94 -2.64 5.32
CA SER A 235 3.00 -1.73 5.79
C SER A 235 2.39 -0.38 6.22
N ASP A 236 3.24 0.57 6.61
CA ASP A 236 2.90 1.84 7.25
C ASP A 236 1.96 2.77 6.46
N TYR A 237 1.84 2.58 5.14
CA TYR A 237 0.89 3.34 4.32
C TYR A 237 -0.56 3.16 4.77
N TYR A 238 -0.88 2.05 5.46
CA TYR A 238 -2.20 1.75 5.99
C TYR A 238 -2.80 2.92 6.77
N ALA A 239 -2.03 3.53 7.66
CA ALA A 239 -2.52 4.61 8.51
C ALA A 239 -2.87 5.86 7.68
N PHE A 240 -2.06 6.18 6.67
CA PHE A 240 -2.29 7.31 5.77
C PHE A 240 -3.47 7.08 4.83
N ASP A 241 -3.67 5.83 4.40
CA ASP A 241 -4.79 5.46 3.54
C ASP A 241 -6.11 5.44 4.31
N GLN A 242 -6.16 4.72 5.43
CA GLN A 242 -7.38 4.38 6.16
C GLN A 242 -7.79 5.42 7.20
N LEU A 243 -6.88 6.29 7.67
CA LEU A 243 -7.21 7.31 8.69
C LEU A 243 -7.15 8.74 8.15
N VAL A 244 -6.35 8.99 7.11
CA VAL A 244 -6.17 10.33 6.50
C VAL A 244 -6.87 10.44 5.14
N GLY A 245 -6.90 9.36 4.35
CA GLY A 245 -7.38 9.38 2.98
C GLY A 245 -6.46 10.18 2.05
N SER A 246 -5.14 10.07 2.21
CA SER A 246 -4.18 10.60 1.24
C SER A 246 -3.90 9.59 0.14
N SER A 247 -3.50 10.06 -1.06
CA SER A 247 -3.02 9.16 -2.11
C SER A 247 -1.63 8.63 -1.75
N ASN A 248 -1.45 7.32 -1.79
CA ASN A 248 -0.23 6.67 -1.30
C ASN A 248 0.35 5.70 -2.35
N VAL A 249 1.63 5.37 -2.20
CA VAL A 249 2.33 4.38 -3.03
C VAL A 249 3.25 3.54 -2.17
N ASP A 250 3.40 2.27 -2.54
CA ASP A 250 4.40 1.35 -2.02
C ASP A 250 5.25 0.82 -3.18
N ILE A 251 6.57 0.87 -3.04
CA ILE A 251 7.52 0.59 -4.13
C ILE A 251 8.55 -0.43 -3.64
N THR A 252 8.68 -1.54 -4.37
CA THR A 252 9.74 -2.54 -4.16
C THR A 252 10.35 -3.00 -5.48
N TYR A 253 11.61 -3.44 -5.47
CA TYR A 253 12.20 -4.20 -6.56
C TYR A 253 12.02 -5.70 -6.27
N SER A 254 11.19 -6.36 -7.06
CA SER A 254 10.70 -7.70 -6.78
C SER A 254 11.26 -8.76 -7.72
N TYR A 255 11.01 -10.01 -7.36
CA TYR A 255 11.30 -11.20 -8.16
C TYR A 255 10.13 -11.51 -9.11
N ASN A 256 10.32 -12.44 -10.05
CA ASN A 256 9.20 -12.91 -10.87
C ASN A 256 8.45 -14.01 -10.13
N VAL A 257 7.28 -13.67 -9.58
CA VAL A 257 6.42 -14.63 -8.86
C VAL A 257 6.08 -15.87 -9.70
N VAL A 258 5.90 -15.71 -11.02
CA VAL A 258 5.51 -16.80 -11.93
C VAL A 258 6.66 -17.80 -12.10
N ASP A 259 7.89 -17.31 -12.28
CA ASP A 259 9.07 -18.17 -12.46
C ASP A 259 9.43 -18.94 -11.18
N HIS A 260 8.95 -18.47 -10.04
CA HIS A 260 9.21 -19.05 -8.72
C HIS A 260 7.99 -19.79 -8.15
N GLY A 261 7.07 -20.26 -8.99
CA GLY A 261 5.97 -21.13 -8.55
C GLY A 261 4.97 -20.43 -7.62
N ASN A 262 4.82 -19.11 -7.77
CA ASN A 262 3.94 -18.27 -6.95
C ASN A 262 4.23 -18.34 -5.45
N ILE A 263 5.51 -18.36 -5.06
CA ILE A 263 5.89 -18.17 -3.65
C ILE A 263 5.31 -16.85 -3.11
N SER A 264 4.88 -16.88 -1.86
CA SER A 264 4.15 -15.79 -1.20
C SER A 264 5.02 -14.60 -0.83
N SER A 265 6.32 -14.82 -0.59
CA SER A 265 7.33 -13.80 -0.29
C SER A 265 8.71 -14.36 -0.66
N TYR A 266 9.76 -13.55 -0.51
CA TYR A 266 11.13 -14.03 -0.62
C TYR A 266 11.43 -15.06 0.50
N PRO A 267 12.21 -16.13 0.24
CA PRO A 267 12.25 -17.32 1.11
C PRO A 267 12.74 -17.12 2.56
N LEU A 268 13.36 -15.99 2.88
CA LEU A 268 13.99 -15.75 4.18
C LEU A 268 13.22 -14.74 5.05
N TYR A 269 12.08 -14.26 4.57
CA TYR A 269 11.21 -13.31 5.26
C TYR A 269 10.98 -13.66 6.74
N HIS A 270 11.24 -12.71 7.62
CA HIS A 270 11.07 -12.81 9.08
C HIS A 270 11.88 -13.92 9.76
N THR A 271 13.01 -14.31 9.16
CA THR A 271 13.91 -15.31 9.75
C THR A 271 15.23 -14.68 10.23
N SER A 272 15.96 -15.38 11.09
CA SER A 272 17.32 -14.99 11.47
C SER A 272 18.33 -15.02 10.32
N TYR A 273 17.94 -15.54 9.15
CA TYR A 273 18.79 -15.59 7.96
C TYR A 273 18.71 -14.33 7.10
N GLU A 274 17.90 -13.34 7.49
CA GLU A 274 17.90 -12.00 6.90
C GLU A 274 19.14 -11.20 7.30
N VAL A 275 20.29 -11.65 6.81
CA VAL A 275 21.59 -11.08 7.12
C VAL A 275 22.19 -10.34 5.93
N PHE A 276 22.98 -9.30 6.20
CA PHE A 276 23.61 -8.48 5.17
C PHE A 276 24.40 -9.27 4.11
N SER A 277 25.05 -10.37 4.51
CA SER A 277 25.78 -11.22 3.55
C SER A 277 24.87 -11.89 2.53
N MET A 278 23.60 -12.17 2.87
CA MET A 278 22.62 -12.69 1.92
C MET A 278 22.24 -11.63 0.90
N MET A 279 21.92 -10.42 1.36
CA MET A 279 21.64 -9.25 0.50
C MET A 279 22.79 -9.02 -0.49
N LYS A 280 24.02 -8.92 0.01
CA LYS A 280 25.22 -8.65 -0.79
C LYS A 280 25.66 -9.81 -1.70
N LYS A 281 25.23 -11.04 -1.43
CA LYS A 281 25.67 -12.20 -2.23
C LYS A 281 24.63 -12.64 -3.25
N PHE A 282 23.35 -12.59 -2.90
CA PHE A 282 22.29 -13.23 -3.67
C PHE A 282 21.23 -12.24 -4.18
N MET A 283 20.91 -11.21 -3.40
CA MET A 283 19.79 -10.34 -3.71
C MET A 283 20.18 -9.15 -4.61
N ASP A 284 21.14 -8.34 -4.17
CA ASP A 284 21.65 -7.18 -4.92
C ASP A 284 23.16 -6.95 -4.68
N PRO A 285 24.04 -7.77 -5.29
CA PRO A 285 25.47 -7.74 -4.99
C PRO A 285 26.19 -6.43 -5.23
N HIS A 286 25.63 -5.57 -6.09
CA HIS A 286 26.19 -4.29 -6.47
C HIS A 286 25.34 -3.10 -6.02
N PHE A 287 24.27 -3.35 -5.26
CA PHE A 287 23.31 -2.33 -4.81
C PHE A 287 22.70 -1.52 -5.98
N THR A 288 22.59 -2.13 -7.16
CA THR A 288 22.08 -1.48 -8.36
C THR A 288 20.57 -1.32 -8.30
N ALA A 289 19.85 -2.34 -7.80
CA ALA A 289 18.40 -2.26 -7.60
C ALA A 289 18.05 -1.28 -6.47
N HIS A 290 18.81 -1.28 -5.36
CA HIS A 290 18.65 -0.28 -4.29
C HIS A 290 18.82 1.13 -4.82
N ARG A 291 19.85 1.37 -5.64
CA ARG A 291 20.06 2.66 -6.29
C ARG A 291 18.88 3.04 -7.19
N THR A 292 18.39 2.12 -8.01
CA THR A 292 17.23 2.36 -8.89
C THR A 292 15.98 2.72 -8.09
N ILE A 293 15.69 2.00 -7.00
CA ILE A 293 14.55 2.31 -6.10
C ILE A 293 14.76 3.66 -5.42
N GLY A 294 15.96 3.94 -4.93
CA GLY A 294 16.29 5.24 -4.34
C GLY A 294 16.10 6.40 -5.31
N GLN A 295 16.49 6.23 -6.58
CA GLN A 295 16.28 7.21 -7.64
C GLN A 295 14.79 7.35 -7.98
N LEU A 296 14.03 6.26 -8.08
CA LEU A 296 12.60 6.29 -8.35
C LEU A 296 11.83 7.03 -7.25
N TRP A 297 12.12 6.69 -5.98
CA TRP A 297 11.50 7.31 -4.82
C TRP A 297 11.85 8.80 -4.71
N GLY A 298 13.12 9.16 -4.91
CA GLY A 298 13.58 10.55 -4.92
C GLY A 298 13.00 11.38 -6.08
N VAL A 299 12.99 10.85 -7.30
CA VAL A 299 12.39 11.53 -8.46
C VAL A 299 10.89 11.73 -8.27
N LEU A 300 10.19 10.72 -7.75
CA LEU A 300 8.76 10.84 -7.44
C LEU A 300 8.50 11.94 -6.40
N ALA A 301 9.29 11.99 -5.31
CA ALA A 301 9.19 13.03 -4.31
C ALA A 301 9.45 14.44 -4.89
N LEU A 302 10.42 14.58 -5.79
CA LEU A 302 10.71 15.84 -6.49
C LEU A 302 9.57 16.24 -7.44
N LEU A 303 9.03 15.31 -8.22
CA LEU A 303 7.88 15.57 -9.10
C LEU A 303 6.65 16.03 -8.33
N LEU A 304 6.40 15.45 -7.15
CA LEU A 304 5.27 15.85 -6.30
C LEU A 304 5.53 17.15 -5.56
N SER A 305 6.78 17.44 -5.16
CA SER A 305 7.09 18.62 -4.37
C SER A 305 7.26 19.87 -5.19
N GLU A 306 7.71 19.79 -6.45
CA GLU A 306 8.13 20.94 -7.24
C GLU A 306 7.09 21.47 -8.22
N THR A 307 6.15 20.65 -8.70
CA THR A 307 5.19 21.13 -9.70
C THR A 307 4.17 22.08 -9.07
N SER A 308 3.84 23.18 -9.75
CA SER A 308 2.84 24.14 -9.26
C SER A 308 1.47 23.49 -9.09
N VAL A 309 0.98 22.80 -10.13
CA VAL A 309 -0.17 21.90 -10.07
C VAL A 309 0.30 20.48 -9.76
N LEU A 310 -0.34 19.81 -8.81
CA LEU A 310 -0.03 18.43 -8.45
C LEU A 310 -0.21 17.51 -9.66
N PRO A 311 0.75 16.61 -9.96
CA PRO A 311 0.71 15.76 -11.14
C PRO A 311 -0.20 14.53 -10.94
N PHE A 312 -1.37 14.74 -10.33
CA PHE A 312 -2.37 13.73 -10.09
C PHE A 312 -3.30 13.61 -11.30
N ASN A 313 -3.66 12.38 -11.67
CA ASN A 313 -4.67 12.15 -12.70
C ASN A 313 -5.95 11.54 -12.11
N VAL A 314 -6.95 12.39 -11.89
CA VAL A 314 -8.25 11.99 -11.34
C VAL A 314 -9.04 11.04 -12.25
N THR A 315 -8.80 11.07 -13.56
CA THR A 315 -9.50 10.20 -14.52
C THR A 315 -9.13 8.72 -14.34
N ARG A 316 -7.95 8.42 -13.78
CA ARG A 316 -7.52 7.06 -13.43
C ARG A 316 -8.44 6.43 -12.40
N TYR A 317 -9.03 7.24 -11.52
CA TYR A 317 -9.92 6.76 -10.46
C TYR A 317 -11.20 6.13 -11.04
N THR A 318 -11.73 6.67 -12.15
CA THR A 318 -12.90 6.10 -12.83
C THR A 318 -12.64 4.68 -13.32
N THR A 319 -11.48 4.45 -13.95
CA THR A 319 -11.05 3.11 -14.40
C THR A 319 -10.88 2.18 -13.21
N ALA A 320 -10.28 2.67 -12.12
CA ALA A 320 -10.02 1.90 -10.91
C ALA A 320 -11.33 1.48 -10.20
N LEU A 321 -12.30 2.39 -10.09
CA LEU A 321 -13.66 2.11 -9.56
C LEU A 321 -14.40 1.09 -10.42
N MET A 322 -14.35 1.23 -11.75
CA MET A 322 -14.94 0.26 -12.66
C MET A 322 -14.29 -1.12 -12.51
N GLN A 323 -12.96 -1.19 -12.39
CA GLN A 323 -12.25 -2.44 -12.16
C GLN A 323 -12.65 -3.09 -10.83
N ALA A 324 -12.70 -2.30 -9.75
CA ALA A 324 -13.13 -2.76 -8.43
C ALA A 324 -14.56 -3.31 -8.48
N MET A 325 -15.52 -2.55 -9.03
CA MET A 325 -16.91 -2.99 -9.16
C MET A 325 -17.05 -4.25 -10.03
N ASN A 326 -16.34 -4.33 -11.15
CA ASN A 326 -16.42 -5.49 -12.05
C ASN A 326 -15.77 -6.77 -11.46
N SER A 327 -14.95 -6.63 -10.43
CA SER A 327 -14.39 -7.77 -9.68
C SER A 327 -15.46 -8.44 -8.79
N LEU A 328 -16.48 -7.70 -8.36
CA LEU A 328 -17.61 -8.21 -7.58
C LEU A 328 -18.44 -9.20 -8.40
N LYS A 329 -18.90 -10.28 -7.76
CA LYS A 329 -19.67 -11.37 -8.39
C LYS A 329 -20.99 -11.65 -7.65
N PRO A 330 -21.94 -10.69 -7.61
CA PRO A 330 -23.26 -10.95 -7.03
C PRO A 330 -24.05 -11.95 -7.88
N LYS A 331 -25.03 -12.61 -7.25
CA LYS A 331 -25.96 -13.52 -7.96
C LYS A 331 -26.75 -12.82 -9.07
N ASP A 332 -27.20 -11.59 -8.79
CA ASP A 332 -27.83 -10.72 -9.77
C ASP A 332 -26.91 -9.52 -10.06
N PRO A 333 -26.29 -9.45 -11.25
CA PRO A 333 -25.45 -8.33 -11.64
C PRO A 333 -26.16 -6.96 -11.67
N ALA A 334 -27.48 -6.93 -11.87
CA ALA A 334 -28.25 -5.69 -11.96
C ALA A 334 -28.29 -4.93 -10.63
N VAL A 335 -28.02 -5.61 -9.51
CA VAL A 335 -27.93 -4.97 -8.19
C VAL A 335 -26.86 -3.88 -8.16
N LEU A 336 -25.82 -3.98 -9.00
CA LEU A 336 -24.72 -3.01 -9.08
C LEU A 336 -25.02 -1.78 -9.95
N ASP A 337 -26.17 -1.73 -10.63
CA ASP A 337 -26.50 -0.63 -11.55
C ASP A 337 -26.49 0.77 -10.90
N PRO A 338 -26.99 0.97 -9.67
CA PRO A 338 -26.88 2.27 -8.99
C PRO A 338 -25.43 2.73 -8.83
N LEU A 339 -24.53 1.82 -8.44
CA LEU A 339 -23.11 2.09 -8.29
C LEU A 339 -22.45 2.35 -9.64
N ARG A 340 -22.76 1.54 -10.66
CA ARG A 340 -22.27 1.72 -12.05
C ARG A 340 -22.62 3.10 -12.59
N ASN A 341 -23.86 3.54 -12.40
CA ASN A 341 -24.32 4.87 -12.84
C ASN A 341 -23.57 5.98 -12.08
N ALA A 342 -23.38 5.84 -10.77
CA ALA A 342 -22.58 6.81 -10.02
C ALA A 342 -21.12 6.87 -10.47
N ILE A 343 -20.50 5.74 -10.83
CA ILE A 343 -19.13 5.70 -11.37
C ILE A 343 -19.07 6.35 -12.76
N ASN A 344 -20.10 6.17 -13.61
CA ASN A 344 -20.18 6.86 -14.90
C ASN A 344 -20.30 8.38 -14.74
N ASP A 345 -21.20 8.84 -13.86
CA ASP A 345 -21.36 10.26 -13.55
C ASP A 345 -20.06 10.85 -13.00
N PHE A 346 -19.37 10.10 -12.12
CA PHE A 346 -18.06 10.46 -11.59
C PHE A 346 -17.04 10.58 -12.71
N GLY A 347 -17.05 9.64 -13.67
CA GLY A 347 -16.23 9.66 -14.87
C GLY A 347 -16.37 10.97 -15.65
N THR A 348 -17.59 11.41 -15.92
CA THR A 348 -17.85 12.70 -16.58
C THR A 348 -17.26 13.86 -15.77
N ALA A 349 -17.52 13.90 -14.45
CA ALA A 349 -16.99 14.96 -13.59
C ALA A 349 -15.45 15.02 -13.55
N THR A 350 -14.77 13.86 -13.62
CA THR A 350 -13.29 13.84 -13.73
C THR A 350 -12.79 14.46 -15.03
N GLN A 351 -13.50 14.23 -16.14
CA GLN A 351 -13.14 14.84 -17.44
C GLN A 351 -13.37 16.35 -17.43
N ASP A 352 -14.51 16.79 -16.89
CA ASP A 352 -14.82 18.22 -16.75
C ASP A 352 -13.79 18.91 -15.84
N PHE A 353 -13.43 18.29 -14.72
CA PHE A 353 -12.40 18.79 -13.82
C PHE A 353 -11.05 19.00 -14.53
N VAL A 354 -10.58 17.99 -15.28
CA VAL A 354 -9.32 18.10 -16.04
C VAL A 354 -9.43 19.15 -17.16
N ALA A 355 -10.59 19.31 -17.78
CA ALA A 355 -10.80 20.34 -18.80
C ALA A 355 -10.65 21.77 -18.24
N ARG A 356 -11.02 22.01 -16.98
CA ARG A 356 -10.85 23.31 -16.28
C ARG A 356 -9.38 23.72 -16.11
N LEU A 357 -8.44 22.78 -16.18
CA LEU A 357 -7.02 23.11 -16.15
C LEU A 357 -6.59 24.02 -17.32
N LYS A 358 -7.26 23.92 -18.47
CA LYS A 358 -6.95 24.74 -19.67
C LYS A 358 -7.24 26.22 -19.48
N SER A 359 -8.17 26.55 -18.58
CA SER A 359 -8.62 27.90 -18.25
C SER A 359 -8.08 28.40 -16.91
N LEU A 360 -7.23 27.62 -16.23
CA LEU A 360 -6.65 28.00 -14.95
C LEU A 360 -5.65 29.15 -15.16
N ASP A 361 -5.76 30.21 -14.35
CA ASP A 361 -4.75 31.26 -14.32
C ASP A 361 -3.52 30.78 -13.55
N PHE A 362 -2.44 30.48 -14.27
CA PHE A 362 -1.18 30.01 -13.70
C PHE A 362 -0.36 31.13 -13.04
N GLU A 363 -0.72 32.40 -13.25
CA GLU A 363 -0.08 33.53 -12.57
C GLU A 363 -0.75 33.79 -11.20
N ASN A 364 -1.99 33.33 -11.00
CA ASN A 364 -2.70 33.45 -9.73
C ASN A 364 -2.43 32.24 -8.80
N PRO A 365 -1.62 32.40 -7.73
CA PRO A 365 -1.31 31.29 -6.83
C PRO A 365 -2.54 30.76 -6.07
N TYR A 366 -3.60 31.56 -5.90
CA TYR A 366 -4.83 31.13 -5.23
C TYR A 366 -5.64 30.17 -6.11
N ASP A 367 -5.66 30.37 -7.42
CA ASP A 367 -6.37 29.49 -8.36
C ASP A 367 -5.67 28.13 -8.44
N ILE A 368 -4.33 28.14 -8.55
CA ILE A 368 -3.52 26.91 -8.47
C ILE A 368 -3.76 26.18 -7.16
N ARG A 369 -3.78 26.91 -6.04
CA ARG A 369 -4.00 26.33 -4.72
C ARG A 369 -5.40 25.72 -4.59
N ALA A 370 -6.45 26.41 -5.05
CA ALA A 370 -7.81 25.89 -5.03
C ALA A 370 -7.93 24.62 -5.87
N TYR A 371 -7.33 24.60 -7.07
CA TYR A 371 -7.31 23.42 -7.93
C TYR A 371 -6.56 22.23 -7.27
N ASN A 372 -5.39 22.49 -6.69
CA ASN A 372 -4.65 21.48 -5.94
C ASN A 372 -5.44 20.97 -4.74
N ASP A 373 -6.14 21.83 -4.02
CA ASP A 373 -6.93 21.41 -2.87
C ASP A 373 -8.09 20.51 -3.30
N GLN A 374 -8.75 20.78 -4.43
CA GLN A 374 -9.74 19.84 -5.00
C GLN A 374 -9.12 18.48 -5.34
N LEU A 375 -7.91 18.44 -5.93
CA LEU A 375 -7.18 17.19 -6.16
C LEU A 375 -6.98 16.41 -4.85
N LEU A 376 -6.53 17.08 -3.80
CA LEU A 376 -6.29 16.43 -2.51
C LEU A 376 -7.59 15.98 -1.82
N GLN A 377 -8.71 16.68 -2.02
CA GLN A 377 -9.99 16.29 -1.41
C GLN A 377 -10.62 15.06 -2.08
N LEU A 378 -10.22 14.70 -3.30
CA LEU A 378 -10.82 13.57 -4.01
C LEU A 378 -10.62 12.25 -3.24
N GLU A 379 -9.39 11.91 -2.87
CA GLU A 379 -9.10 10.67 -2.13
C GLU A 379 -9.81 10.67 -0.76
N ARG A 380 -9.80 11.82 -0.07
CA ARG A 380 -10.46 12.01 1.23
C ARG A 380 -11.97 11.84 1.18
N ALA A 381 -12.58 12.13 0.04
CA ALA A 381 -14.02 11.99 -0.14
C ALA A 381 -14.49 10.54 -0.10
N PHE A 382 -13.57 9.56 -0.16
CA PHE A 382 -13.88 8.14 0.02
C PHE A 382 -13.78 7.66 1.48
N GLN A 383 -13.54 8.55 2.43
CA GLN A 383 -13.43 8.21 3.85
C GLN A 383 -14.80 8.18 4.52
N ASN A 384 -15.30 6.99 4.86
CA ASN A 384 -16.47 6.81 5.70
C ASN A 384 -16.08 7.00 7.18
N PRO A 385 -16.55 8.06 7.86
CA PRO A 385 -16.20 8.30 9.26
C PRO A 385 -16.74 7.23 10.22
N LEU A 386 -17.71 6.43 9.79
CA LEU A 386 -18.26 5.30 10.56
C LEU A 386 -17.44 4.01 10.40
N GLY A 387 -16.43 4.01 9.50
CA GLY A 387 -15.68 2.81 9.12
C GLY A 387 -16.53 1.81 8.34
N GLN A 388 -16.08 0.56 8.29
CA GLN A 388 -16.79 -0.53 7.59
C GLN A 388 -17.81 -1.28 8.47
N GLY A 389 -18.04 -0.79 9.69
CA GLY A 389 -18.97 -1.39 10.65
C GLY A 389 -18.36 -2.49 11.53
N GLY A 390 -19.12 -2.93 12.53
CA GLY A 390 -18.66 -3.91 13.51
C GLY A 390 -17.41 -3.46 14.26
N ASP A 391 -16.39 -4.33 14.26
CA ASP A 391 -15.10 -4.06 14.90
C ASP A 391 -14.10 -3.30 14.01
N TYR A 392 -14.45 -3.01 12.75
CA TYR A 392 -13.56 -2.39 11.76
C TYR A 392 -13.81 -0.88 11.62
N THR A 393 -13.85 -0.16 12.74
CA THR A 393 -14.10 1.29 12.76
C THR A 393 -12.96 2.12 12.17
N ASP A 394 -11.76 1.56 12.14
CA ASP A 394 -10.55 2.22 11.61
C ASP A 394 -10.35 2.00 10.11
N LEU A 395 -11.10 1.08 9.49
CA LEU A 395 -11.14 0.91 8.03
C LEU A 395 -12.14 1.90 7.45
N LYS A 396 -11.69 3.08 7.03
CA LYS A 396 -12.59 4.15 6.58
C LYS A 396 -12.65 4.30 5.09
N HIS A 397 -11.65 3.84 4.34
CA HIS A 397 -11.65 4.02 2.90
C HIS A 397 -12.65 3.04 2.24
N VAL A 398 -13.68 3.58 1.57
CA VAL A 398 -14.81 2.80 1.05
C VAL A 398 -14.47 2.01 -0.22
N VAL A 399 -13.55 2.53 -1.04
CA VAL A 399 -13.16 1.89 -2.30
C VAL A 399 -12.09 0.82 -2.09
N TYR A 400 -11.02 1.12 -1.36
CA TYR A 400 -9.93 0.19 -1.11
C TYR A 400 -9.70 0.07 0.38
N ALA A 401 -9.70 -1.15 0.90
CA ALA A 401 -9.22 -1.44 2.25
C ALA A 401 -8.75 -2.90 2.32
N PRO A 402 -8.04 -3.28 3.40
CA PRO A 402 -7.64 -4.66 3.65
C PRO A 402 -8.81 -5.62 3.49
N ALA A 403 -8.62 -6.68 2.71
CA ALA A 403 -9.63 -7.72 2.54
C ALA A 403 -9.79 -8.51 3.86
N LYS A 404 -11.03 -8.88 4.21
CA LYS A 404 -11.30 -9.66 5.44
C LYS A 404 -10.62 -11.04 5.42
N ILE A 405 -10.46 -11.64 4.24
CA ILE A 405 -9.84 -12.96 4.05
C ILE A 405 -8.31 -12.84 3.95
N ASN A 406 -7.80 -11.75 3.38
CA ASN A 406 -6.36 -11.49 3.23
C ASN A 406 -6.05 -10.02 3.48
N VAL A 407 -5.69 -9.68 4.72
CA VAL A 407 -5.44 -8.29 5.13
C VAL A 407 -4.24 -7.64 4.42
N TYR A 408 -3.31 -8.44 3.88
CA TYR A 408 -2.17 -7.93 3.11
C TYR A 408 -2.58 -7.31 1.76
N ALA A 409 -3.68 -7.79 1.18
CA ALA A 409 -4.20 -7.28 -0.08
C ALA A 409 -5.32 -6.26 0.16
N ALA A 410 -5.43 -5.28 -0.74
CA ALA A 410 -6.62 -4.44 -0.82
C ALA A 410 -7.69 -5.12 -1.66
N ASP A 411 -8.93 -5.13 -1.14
CA ASP A 411 -10.11 -5.45 -1.94
C ASP A 411 -10.78 -4.17 -2.44
N GLY A 412 -11.36 -4.26 -3.63
CA GLY A 412 -12.22 -3.22 -4.20
C GLY A 412 -13.63 -3.33 -3.63
N PHE A 413 -14.12 -2.27 -2.97
CA PHE A 413 -15.38 -2.24 -2.23
C PHE A 413 -15.49 -3.40 -1.22
N PRO A 414 -14.57 -3.50 -0.24
CA PRO A 414 -14.40 -4.67 0.62
C PRO A 414 -15.68 -5.05 1.39
N SER A 415 -16.38 -4.08 1.98
CA SER A 415 -17.64 -4.37 2.69
C SER A 415 -18.75 -4.90 1.78
N LEU A 416 -18.78 -4.43 0.52
CA LEU A 416 -19.72 -4.95 -0.48
C LEU A 416 -19.30 -6.34 -0.96
N SER A 417 -18.00 -6.59 -1.14
CA SER A 417 -17.45 -7.92 -1.44
C SER A 417 -17.85 -8.92 -0.35
N ASP A 418 -17.64 -8.57 0.93
CA ASP A 418 -18.03 -9.37 2.08
C ASP A 418 -19.54 -9.65 2.11
N ALA A 419 -20.37 -8.62 1.88
CA ALA A 419 -21.81 -8.77 1.83
C ALA A 419 -22.25 -9.75 0.73
N ILE A 420 -21.63 -9.67 -0.46
CA ILE A 420 -21.87 -10.59 -1.58
C ILE A 420 -21.45 -12.02 -1.24
N ILE A 421 -20.28 -12.21 -0.63
CA ILE A 421 -19.77 -13.52 -0.23
C ILE A 421 -20.70 -14.16 0.82
N SER A 422 -21.20 -13.35 1.76
CA SER A 422 -22.14 -13.80 2.79
C SER A 422 -23.56 -14.04 2.28
N ASP A 423 -23.88 -13.61 1.05
CA ASP A 423 -25.20 -13.70 0.43
C ASP A 423 -26.31 -12.98 1.23
N ASP A 424 -25.97 -11.96 2.02
CA ASP A 424 -26.92 -11.15 2.78
C ASP A 424 -27.50 -10.03 1.92
N SER A 425 -28.68 -10.26 1.34
CA SER A 425 -29.38 -9.28 0.49
C SER A 425 -29.59 -7.90 1.11
N ARG A 426 -29.80 -7.81 2.43
CA ARG A 426 -30.01 -6.52 3.11
C ARG A 426 -28.70 -5.78 3.23
N GLU A 427 -27.63 -6.48 3.59
CA GLU A 427 -26.30 -5.89 3.68
C GLU A 427 -25.76 -5.50 2.32
N ILE A 428 -26.00 -6.30 1.26
CA ILE A 428 -25.66 -5.95 -0.11
C ILE A 428 -26.31 -4.62 -0.50
N ALA A 429 -27.62 -4.46 -0.27
CA ALA A 429 -28.33 -3.22 -0.57
C ALA A 429 -27.79 -2.02 0.22
N ASN A 430 -27.48 -2.23 1.51
CA ASN A 430 -26.89 -1.21 2.38
C ASN A 430 -25.51 -0.76 1.86
N GLN A 431 -24.62 -1.70 1.57
CA GLN A 431 -23.26 -1.41 1.11
C GLN A 431 -23.23 -0.80 -0.29
N ILE A 432 -24.18 -1.15 -1.18
CA ILE A 432 -24.34 -0.46 -2.47
C ILE A 432 -24.75 1.00 -2.26
N ALA A 433 -25.66 1.28 -1.34
CA ALA A 433 -26.08 2.65 -1.02
C ALA A 433 -24.91 3.47 -0.46
N ILE A 434 -24.12 2.89 0.46
CA ILE A 434 -22.91 3.51 1.02
C ILE A 434 -21.89 3.79 -0.10
N ALA A 435 -21.50 2.79 -0.89
CA ALA A 435 -20.54 2.96 -1.98
C ALA A 435 -21.02 4.03 -2.99
N THR A 436 -22.29 3.98 -3.39
CA THR A 436 -22.91 4.96 -4.30
C THR A 436 -22.87 6.37 -3.71
N TYR A 437 -23.18 6.53 -2.42
CA TYR A 437 -23.13 7.81 -1.72
C TYR A 437 -21.70 8.39 -1.74
N PHE A 438 -20.70 7.60 -1.39
CA PHE A 438 -19.31 8.07 -1.35
C PHE A 438 -18.74 8.37 -2.76
N VAL A 439 -19.09 7.58 -3.79
CA VAL A 439 -18.73 7.92 -5.18
C VAL A 439 -19.38 9.24 -5.62
N ARG A 440 -20.65 9.49 -5.27
CA ARG A 440 -21.31 10.78 -5.56
C ARG A 440 -20.77 11.95 -4.74
N GLY A 441 -20.35 11.68 -3.50
CA GLY A 441 -19.65 12.65 -2.65
C GLY A 441 -18.32 13.07 -3.27
N ALA A 442 -17.51 12.09 -3.68
CA ALA A 442 -16.25 12.30 -4.38
C ALA A 442 -16.43 13.04 -5.72
N LEU A 443 -17.47 12.72 -6.49
CA LEU A 443 -17.85 13.50 -7.67
C LEU A 443 -18.07 14.97 -7.32
N SER A 444 -18.76 15.25 -6.22
CA SER A 444 -19.14 16.62 -5.84
C SER A 444 -17.94 17.49 -5.45
N THR A 445 -16.84 16.89 -5.00
CA THR A 445 -15.60 17.65 -4.70
C THR A 445 -14.90 18.16 -5.96
N LEU A 446 -15.18 17.58 -7.14
CA LEU A 446 -14.60 17.95 -8.43
C LEU A 446 -15.39 19.00 -9.20
N LYS A 447 -16.60 19.32 -8.76
CA LYS A 447 -17.42 20.36 -9.40
C LYS A 447 -16.80 21.74 -9.21
N GLU A 448 -17.12 22.64 -10.13
CA GLU A 448 -16.69 24.04 -10.02
C GLU A 448 -17.41 24.72 -8.85
N PHE A 449 -16.62 25.38 -7.99
CA PHE A 449 -17.16 26.19 -6.93
C PHE A 449 -17.58 27.54 -7.52
N ASN A 450 -18.84 27.66 -7.94
CA ASN A 450 -19.39 28.96 -8.29
C ASN A 450 -19.57 29.80 -7.00
N ASN A 451 -18.77 30.86 -6.89
CA ASN A 451 -18.92 32.04 -6.04
C ASN A 451 -19.54 31.84 -4.64
N PHE A 452 -18.71 31.55 -3.64
CA PHE A 452 -19.10 31.77 -2.23
C PHE A 452 -19.01 33.25 -1.80
N PHE A 453 -18.44 34.12 -2.64
CA PHE A 453 -18.15 35.53 -2.32
C PHE A 453 -18.62 36.54 -3.38
N SER A 454 -19.54 36.18 -4.29
CA SER A 454 -20.19 37.19 -5.16
C SER A 454 -21.42 37.79 -4.52
#